data_AF-A0A3R7BX73-F1
#
_entry.id   AF-A0A3R7BX73-F1
#
_cell.length_a   1.000
_cell.length_b   1.000
_cell.length_c   1.000
_cell.angle_alpha   90.00
_cell.angle_beta   90.00
_cell.angle_gamma   90.00
#
_symmetry.space_group_name_H-M   'P 1'
#
loop_
_entity.id
_entity.type
_entity.pdbx_description
1 polymer ?
#
loop_
_entity_poly.entity_id
_entity_poly.type
_entity_poly.pdbx_seq_one_letter_code
_entity_poly.pdbx_strand_id
1 'polypeptide(L)'
;GFAQVAAPIRLALLSWYRNSEVTADRASLLVVNDLNVIKSFFAKLLFFSGNLKKKADLSESGMLDSLLELLRTHPLYKNRVKRITEFYNSRRFIAVRRKIDLRERRLTALSPRCRFCGAKKPVTAVFCPECGRCQI
;
A
#
# COMPACT_ATOMS: atom_id res chain seq x y z
N GLY A 1 37.14 13.43 -13.47
CA GLY A 1 35.97 13.14 -14.32
C GLY A 1 35.10 11.98 -13.88
N PHE A 2 34.85 11.74 -12.59
CA PHE A 2 33.86 10.74 -12.10
C PHE A 2 32.69 11.39 -11.34
N ALA A 3 32.92 12.54 -10.69
CA ALA A 3 31.88 13.25 -9.95
C ALA A 3 30.74 13.78 -10.83
N GLN A 4 31.03 14.15 -12.09
CA GLN A 4 30.05 14.68 -13.03
C GLN A 4 29.06 13.61 -13.54
N VAL A 5 29.48 12.33 -13.61
CA VAL A 5 28.61 11.20 -13.98
C VAL A 5 27.87 10.65 -12.76
N ALA A 6 28.45 10.74 -11.56
CA ALA A 6 27.83 10.25 -10.33
C ALA A 6 26.57 11.03 -9.92
N ALA A 7 26.53 12.35 -10.15
CA ALA A 7 25.40 13.20 -9.78
C ALA A 7 24.07 12.84 -10.48
N PRO A 8 24.00 12.72 -11.84
CA PRO A 8 22.75 12.35 -12.51
C PRO A 8 22.29 10.94 -12.16
N ILE A 9 23.20 9.98 -12.00
CA ILE A 9 22.87 8.61 -11.58
C ILE A 9 22.26 8.62 -10.17
N ARG A 10 22.83 9.37 -9.23
CA ARG A 10 22.28 9.52 -7.87
C ARG A 10 20.88 10.14 -7.88
N LEU A 11 20.65 11.17 -8.70
CA LEU A 11 19.32 11.77 -8.83
C LEU A 11 18.30 10.79 -9.43
N ALA A 12 18.70 9.99 -10.42
CA ALA A 12 17.86 8.94 -11.00
C ALA A 12 17.51 7.88 -9.95
N LEU A 13 18.48 7.43 -9.14
CA LEU A 13 18.25 6.49 -8.04
C LEU A 13 17.31 7.07 -6.98
N LEU A 14 17.51 8.33 -6.56
CA LEU A 14 16.60 9.00 -5.62
C LEU A 14 15.19 9.10 -6.17
N SER A 15 15.03 9.38 -7.47
CA SER A 15 13.72 9.37 -8.15
C SER A 15 13.08 7.99 -8.11
N TRP A 16 13.86 6.93 -8.38
CA TRP A 16 13.40 5.56 -8.31
C TRP A 16 12.95 5.15 -6.89
N TYR A 17 13.71 5.52 -5.86
CA TYR A 17 13.31 5.28 -4.46
C TYR A 17 11.98 5.94 -4.12
N ARG A 18 11.81 7.23 -4.48
CA ARG A 18 10.54 7.94 -4.25
C ARG A 18 9.36 7.31 -4.99
N ASN A 19 9.57 6.86 -6.23
CA ASN A 19 8.52 6.18 -6.99
C ASN A 19 8.18 4.82 -6.39
N SER A 20 9.17 4.10 -5.86
CA SER A 20 8.98 2.82 -5.19
C SER A 20 8.09 2.96 -3.95
N GLU A 21 8.30 4.01 -3.13
CA GLU A 21 7.43 4.33 -1.99
C GLU A 21 5.97 4.56 -2.43
N VAL A 22 5.76 5.31 -3.52
CA VAL A 22 4.40 5.56 -4.05
C VAL A 22 3.75 4.27 -4.54
N THR A 23 4.52 3.37 -5.15
CA THR A 23 3.98 2.06 -5.57
C THR A 23 3.63 1.18 -4.38
N ALA A 24 4.46 1.17 -3.34
CA ALA A 24 4.20 0.44 -2.10
C ALA A 24 2.95 0.97 -1.39
N ASP A 25 2.79 2.29 -1.34
CA ASP A 25 1.60 2.97 -0.79
C ASP A 25 0.32 2.61 -1.53
N ARG A 26 0.38 2.51 -2.86
CA ARG A 26 -0.77 2.08 -3.67
C ARG A 26 -1.11 0.62 -3.40
N ALA A 27 -0.10 -0.24 -3.30
CA ALA A 27 -0.28 -1.65 -2.99
C ALA A 27 -0.90 -1.86 -1.60
N SER A 28 -0.43 -1.12 -0.58
CA SER A 28 -0.99 -1.19 0.76
C SER A 28 -2.45 -0.74 0.80
N LEU A 29 -2.80 0.35 0.09
CA LEU A 29 -4.19 0.79 -0.04
C LEU A 29 -5.08 -0.23 -0.75
N LEU A 30 -4.57 -0.92 -1.79
CA LEU A 30 -5.33 -1.97 -2.47
C LEU A 30 -5.64 -3.15 -1.55
N VAL A 31 -4.74 -3.50 -0.63
CA VAL A 31 -4.92 -4.57 0.34
C VAL A 31 -5.89 -4.15 1.45
N VAL A 32 -5.67 -2.98 2.05
CA VAL A 32 -6.48 -2.47 3.18
C VAL A 32 -7.88 -2.04 2.74
N ASN A 33 -8.00 -1.48 1.53
CA ASN A 33 -9.25 -0.98 0.94
C ASN A 33 -9.98 0.09 1.77
N ASP A 34 -9.29 0.76 2.71
CA ASP A 34 -9.83 1.86 3.49
C ASP A 34 -8.80 3.00 3.58
N LEU A 35 -9.15 4.14 3.01
CA LEU A 35 -8.31 5.33 3.00
C LEU A 35 -8.11 5.92 4.41
N ASN A 36 -9.11 5.82 5.29
CA ASN A 36 -9.04 6.39 6.63
C ASN A 36 -8.06 5.62 7.51
N VAL A 37 -8.05 4.29 7.40
CA VAL A 37 -7.07 3.43 8.08
C VAL A 37 -5.65 3.82 7.66
N ILE A 38 -5.39 3.95 6.35
CA ILE A 38 -4.10 4.36 5.83
C ILE A 38 -3.70 5.76 6.36
N LYS A 39 -4.60 6.75 6.30
CA LYS A 39 -4.34 8.08 6.87
C LYS A 39 -4.02 8.04 8.36
N SER A 40 -4.71 7.21 9.13
CA SER A 40 -4.48 7.06 10.57
C SER A 40 -3.13 6.41 10.87
N PHE A 41 -2.72 5.40 10.09
CA PHE A 41 -1.41 4.77 10.19
C PHE A 41 -0.30 5.79 9.96
N PHE A 42 -0.44 6.54 8.88
CA PHE A 42 0.46 7.62 8.52
C PHE A 42 0.54 8.69 9.64
N ALA A 43 -0.59 9.09 10.23
CA ALA A 43 -0.60 10.04 11.34
C ALA A 43 0.12 9.49 12.59
N LYS A 44 -0.04 8.19 12.89
CA LYS A 44 0.67 7.52 13.98
C LYS A 44 2.17 7.47 13.71
N LEU A 45 2.60 7.16 12.48
CA LEU A 45 4.01 7.13 12.09
C LEU A 45 4.69 8.48 12.37
N LEU A 46 4.03 9.59 12.03
CA LEU A 46 4.53 10.94 12.33
C LEU A 46 4.61 11.22 13.83
N PHE A 47 3.61 10.79 14.59
CA PHE A 47 3.57 10.95 16.03
C PHE A 47 4.73 10.22 16.71
N PHE A 48 4.96 8.96 16.36
CA PHE A 48 6.06 8.15 16.93
C PHE A 48 7.45 8.58 16.45
N SER A 49 7.56 9.20 15.26
CA SER A 49 8.81 9.72 14.73
C SER A 49 9.36 10.95 15.50
N GLY A 50 8.70 11.40 16.58
CA GLY A 50 9.15 12.56 17.37
C GLY A 50 8.99 13.92 16.66
N ASN A 51 8.37 13.94 15.47
CA ASN A 51 8.12 15.15 14.69
C ASN A 51 6.88 15.92 15.19
N LEU A 52 6.78 16.13 16.50
CA LEU A 52 5.64 16.73 17.18
C LEU A 52 5.37 18.19 16.75
N LYS A 53 6.37 18.89 16.17
CA LYS A 53 6.24 20.30 15.73
C LYS A 53 5.59 20.51 14.35
N LYS A 54 5.33 19.45 13.56
CA LYS A 54 4.81 19.55 12.18
C LYS A 54 3.32 19.26 12.00
N LYS A 55 2.52 19.25 13.07
CA LYS A 55 1.05 19.22 12.96
C LYS A 55 0.45 20.58 12.57
N ALA A 56 1.13 21.68 12.93
CA ALA A 56 0.67 23.05 12.65
C ALA A 56 1.03 23.53 11.23
N ASP A 57 2.07 22.97 10.62
CA ASP A 57 2.63 23.44 9.34
C ASP A 57 2.03 22.72 8.12
N LEU A 58 0.81 22.21 8.25
CA LEU A 58 0.11 21.53 7.17
C LEU A 58 -0.46 22.52 6.15
N SER A 59 -0.45 23.83 6.42
CA SER A 59 -1.02 24.87 5.57
C SER A 59 -0.10 25.37 4.45
N GLU A 60 1.23 25.41 4.62
CA GLU A 60 2.10 26.07 3.65
C GLU A 60 3.20 25.14 3.12
N SER A 61 2.91 24.46 2.01
CA SER A 61 3.95 23.72 1.28
C SER A 61 4.68 24.70 0.37
N GLY A 62 5.79 25.25 0.85
CA GLY A 62 6.66 26.08 0.02
C GLY A 62 7.19 25.30 -1.20
N MET A 63 7.38 25.98 -2.32
CA MET A 63 8.04 25.45 -3.52
C MET A 63 9.41 24.85 -3.18
N LEU A 64 10.11 25.42 -2.19
CA LEU A 64 11.42 24.98 -1.71
C LEU A 64 11.38 23.62 -1.01
N ASP A 65 10.32 23.30 -0.27
CA ASP A 65 10.17 21.97 0.37
C ASP A 65 9.98 20.87 -0.67
N SER A 66 9.26 21.16 -1.76
CA SER A 66 9.11 20.24 -2.90
C SER A 66 10.42 20.05 -3.67
N LEU A 67 11.30 21.06 -3.70
CA LEU A 67 12.65 20.94 -4.26
C LEU A 67 13.59 20.17 -3.32
N LEU A 68 13.49 20.37 -2.01
CA LEU A 68 14.28 19.65 -1.02
C LEU A 68 13.93 18.14 -0.98
N GLU A 69 12.67 17.80 -1.27
CA GLU A 69 12.24 16.42 -1.49
C GLU A 69 13.03 15.69 -2.59
N LEU A 70 13.50 16.42 -3.61
CA LEU A 70 14.26 15.83 -4.72
C LEU A 70 15.63 15.29 -4.28
N LEU A 71 16.12 15.73 -3.12
CA LEU A 71 17.38 15.28 -2.53
C LEU A 71 17.18 14.23 -1.42
N ARG A 72 15.93 13.87 -1.11
CA ARG A 72 15.60 12.85 -0.10
C ARG A 72 15.21 11.52 -0.74
N THR A 73 15.51 10.43 -0.02
CA THR A 73 15.12 9.06 -0.37
C THR A 73 13.61 8.84 -0.21
N HIS A 74 13.00 9.44 0.82
CA HIS A 74 11.57 9.36 1.08
C HIS A 74 10.88 10.71 0.81
N PRO A 75 9.76 10.72 0.05
CA PRO A 75 8.97 11.93 -0.15
C PRO A 75 8.30 12.37 1.16
N LEU A 76 7.96 13.66 1.29
CA LEU A 76 7.27 14.15 2.47
C LEU A 76 5.93 13.45 2.59
N TYR A 77 5.57 13.26 3.84
CA TYR A 77 4.32 12.69 4.27
C TYR A 77 3.08 13.28 3.56
N LYS A 78 2.99 14.61 3.48
CA LYS A 78 1.85 15.33 2.89
C LYS A 78 1.66 14.92 1.43
N ASN A 79 2.76 14.82 0.68
CA ASN A 79 2.76 14.45 -0.72
C ASN A 79 2.39 12.97 -0.92
N ARG A 80 2.82 12.07 -0.01
CA ARG A 80 2.38 10.66 -0.02
C ARG A 80 0.88 10.54 0.20
N VAL A 81 0.34 11.15 1.26
CA VAL A 81 -1.09 11.10 1.58
C VAL A 81 -1.94 11.69 0.45
N LYS A 82 -1.48 12.80 -0.16
CA LYS A 82 -2.12 13.40 -1.34
C LYS A 82 -2.18 12.40 -2.51
N ARG A 83 -1.04 11.81 -2.90
CA ARG A 83 -0.97 10.83 -4.00
C ARG A 83 -1.80 9.57 -3.75
N ILE A 84 -1.87 9.10 -2.51
CA ILE A 84 -2.73 7.96 -2.12
C ILE A 84 -4.21 8.33 -2.29
N THR A 85 -4.59 9.51 -1.82
CA THR A 85 -5.98 10.01 -1.92
C THR A 85 -6.39 10.18 -3.39
N GLU A 86 -5.52 10.75 -4.22
CA GLU A 86 -5.72 10.86 -5.67
C GLU A 86 -5.87 9.48 -6.33
N PHE A 87 -5.03 8.51 -5.94
CA PHE A 87 -5.12 7.16 -6.47
C PHE A 87 -6.43 6.47 -6.06
N TYR A 88 -6.84 6.57 -4.79
CA TYR A 88 -8.10 6.01 -4.29
C TYR A 88 -9.31 6.50 -5.09
N ASN A 89 -9.34 7.79 -5.42
CA ASN A 89 -10.42 8.41 -6.21
C ASN A 89 -10.33 8.11 -7.72
N SER A 90 -9.24 7.51 -8.20
CA SER A 90 -9.02 7.27 -9.62
C SER A 90 -9.83 6.06 -10.13
N ARG A 91 -10.23 6.10 -11.41
CA ARG A 91 -10.84 4.95 -12.11
C ARG A 91 -9.93 3.71 -12.09
N ARG A 92 -8.61 3.92 -12.02
CA ARG A 92 -7.60 2.87 -12.02
C ARG A 92 -7.68 2.04 -10.74
N PHE A 93 -7.88 2.67 -9.59
CA PHE A 93 -8.09 1.98 -8.32
C PHE A 93 -9.35 1.11 -8.37
N ILE A 94 -10.47 1.67 -8.82
CA ILE A 94 -11.75 0.94 -8.95
C ILE A 94 -11.59 -0.29 -9.86
N ALA A 95 -10.92 -0.13 -11.02
CA ALA A 95 -10.70 -1.22 -11.95
C ALA A 95 -9.86 -2.36 -11.35
N VAL A 96 -8.76 -2.02 -10.65
CA VAL A 96 -7.91 -3.01 -10.00
C VAL A 96 -8.64 -3.67 -8.84
N ARG A 97 -9.37 -2.91 -8.02
CA ARG A 97 -10.13 -3.46 -6.89
C ARG A 97 -11.22 -4.42 -7.37
N ARG A 98 -11.96 -4.06 -8.41
CA ARG A 98 -12.93 -4.96 -9.06
C ARG A 98 -12.27 -6.28 -9.49
N LYS A 99 -11.07 -6.23 -10.08
CA LYS A 99 -10.33 -7.43 -10.48
C LYS A 99 -9.95 -8.31 -9.28
N ILE A 100 -9.54 -7.69 -8.17
CA ILE A 100 -9.23 -8.40 -6.91
C ILE A 100 -10.51 -9.05 -6.34
N ASP A 101 -11.59 -8.30 -6.21
CA ASP A 101 -12.85 -8.80 -5.64
C ASP A 101 -13.43 -9.96 -6.47
N LEU A 102 -13.36 -9.87 -7.80
CA LEU A 102 -13.79 -10.97 -8.69
C LEU A 102 -12.94 -12.23 -8.47
N ARG A 103 -11.62 -12.07 -8.29
CA ARG A 103 -10.73 -13.19 -8.00
C ARG A 103 -11.06 -13.83 -6.66
N GLU A 104 -11.28 -13.04 -5.62
CA GLU A 104 -11.67 -13.53 -4.28
C GLU A 104 -13.01 -14.27 -4.32
N ARG A 105 -14.02 -13.72 -5.02
CA ARG A 105 -15.32 -14.40 -5.21
C ARG A 105 -15.16 -15.74 -5.93
N ARG A 106 -14.34 -15.78 -6.98
CA ARG A 106 -14.09 -17.02 -7.74
C ARG A 106 -13.40 -18.07 -6.87
N LEU A 107 -12.37 -17.68 -6.12
CA LEU A 107 -11.68 -18.57 -5.18
C LEU A 107 -12.62 -19.08 -4.09
N THR A 108 -13.50 -18.21 -3.58
CA THR A 108 -14.51 -18.58 -2.60
C THR A 108 -15.56 -19.54 -3.17
N ALA A 109 -16.00 -19.35 -4.42
CA ALA A 109 -16.97 -20.22 -5.07
C ALA A 109 -16.39 -21.60 -5.41
N LEU A 110 -15.11 -21.65 -5.81
CA LEU A 110 -14.38 -22.89 -6.10
C LEU A 110 -13.79 -23.53 -4.84
N SER A 111 -13.98 -22.94 -3.65
CA SER A 111 -13.47 -23.52 -2.41
C SER A 111 -14.14 -24.89 -2.18
N PRO A 112 -13.37 -25.98 -2.03
CA PRO A 112 -13.94 -27.28 -1.81
C PRO A 112 -14.71 -27.29 -0.50
N ARG A 113 -15.77 -28.09 -0.45
CA ARG A 113 -16.53 -28.32 0.77
C ARG A 113 -16.15 -29.66 1.38
N CYS A 114 -16.25 -29.74 2.70
CA CYS A 114 -16.10 -30.97 3.45
C CYS A 114 -17.19 -31.96 3.04
N ARG A 115 -16.81 -33.20 2.73
CA ARG A 115 -17.73 -34.27 2.32
C ARG A 115 -18.71 -34.68 3.44
N PHE A 116 -18.36 -34.39 4.69
CA PHE A 116 -19.13 -34.81 5.87
C PHE A 116 -20.02 -33.69 6.45
N CYS A 117 -19.45 -32.53 6.76
CA CYS A 117 -20.20 -31.43 7.40
C CYS A 117 -20.57 -30.29 6.43
N GLY A 118 -20.12 -30.31 5.17
CA GLY A 118 -20.44 -29.28 4.18
C GLY A 118 -19.72 -27.94 4.34
N ALA A 119 -18.90 -27.77 5.38
CA ALA A 119 -18.11 -26.56 5.60
C ALA A 119 -17.09 -26.32 4.49
N LYS A 120 -16.80 -25.05 4.18
CA LYS A 120 -15.73 -24.69 3.23
C LYS A 120 -14.37 -25.07 3.79
N LYS A 121 -13.49 -25.60 2.94
CA LYS A 121 -12.12 -25.96 3.32
C LYS A 121 -11.09 -25.48 2.30
N PRO A 122 -9.82 -25.28 2.71
CA PRO A 122 -8.73 -25.08 1.77
C PRO A 122 -8.53 -26.30 0.86
N VAL A 123 -8.09 -26.07 -0.38
CA VAL A 123 -7.82 -27.15 -1.35
C VAL A 123 -6.76 -28.12 -0.83
N THR A 124 -5.73 -27.60 -0.16
CA THR A 124 -4.62 -28.38 0.40
C THR A 124 -4.95 -29.08 1.71
N ALA A 125 -6.12 -28.84 2.31
CA ALA A 125 -6.47 -29.40 3.60
C ALA A 125 -6.95 -30.86 3.49
N VAL A 126 -6.16 -31.78 4.04
CA VAL A 126 -6.47 -33.21 4.15
C VAL A 126 -7.57 -33.45 5.20
N PHE A 127 -7.54 -32.70 6.30
CA PHE A 127 -8.56 -32.75 7.35
C PHE A 127 -9.44 -31.50 7.30
N CYS A 128 -10.74 -31.66 7.61
CA CYS A 128 -11.64 -30.52 7.73
C CYS A 128 -11.33 -29.73 9.02
N PRO A 129 -11.12 -28.40 8.96
CA PRO A 129 -10.83 -27.60 10.14
C PRO A 129 -12.02 -27.50 11.12
N GLU A 130 -13.26 -27.68 10.62
CA GLU A 130 -14.46 -27.58 11.44
C GLU A 130 -14.79 -28.91 12.15
N CYS A 131 -14.75 -30.04 11.44
CA CYS A 131 -15.18 -31.33 12.00
C CYS A 131 -14.05 -32.35 12.22
N GLY A 132 -12.81 -32.01 11.87
CA GLY A 132 -11.62 -32.85 12.07
C GLY A 132 -11.54 -34.11 11.19
N ARG A 133 -12.54 -34.39 10.34
CA ARG A 133 -12.56 -35.63 9.53
C ARG A 133 -11.63 -35.54 8.30
N CYS A 134 -10.94 -36.64 8.01
CA CYS A 134 -10.11 -36.81 6.80
C CYS A 134 -10.99 -36.73 5.54
N GLN A 135 -10.48 -36.12 4.47
CA GLN A 135 -11.20 -35.82 3.23
C GLN A 135 -10.73 -36.64 2.03
N ILE A 136 -9.76 -37.54 2.24
CA ILE A 136 -9.30 -38.51 1.25
C ILE A 136 -10.34 -39.61 1.18
#